data_AF-A0A7J3NLJ3-F1
#
_entry.id   AF-A0A7J3NLJ3-F1
#
_cell.length_a   1.000
_cell.length_b   1.000
_cell.length_c   1.000
_cell.angle_alpha   90.00
_cell.angle_beta   90.00
_cell.angle_gamma   90.00
#
_symmetry.space_group_name_H-M   'P 1'
#
loop_
_entity.id
_entity.type
_entity.pdbx_description
1 polymer ?
#
loop_
_entity_poly.entity_id
_entity_poly.type
_entity_poly.pdbx_seq_one_letter_code
_entity_poly.pdbx_strand_id
1 'polypeptide(L)'
;MRRVRAVLPLFILLVVVFAAYFATCCQPVLLVAAPSQCCQHSASANSASAKGGDWVVTGVEVRENEEIQLDGGLLIRSGGSLTLVNATLNVSGGDITVEGGGLPYPEQLHGKNCLFP
;
A
#
# COMPACT_ATOMS: atom_id res chain seq x y z
N MET A 1 25.92 19.33 -33.24
CA MET A 1 25.41 18.14 -32.51
C MET A 1 26.57 17.37 -31.88
N ARG A 2 27.04 17.78 -30.71
CA ARG A 2 28.12 17.10 -29.97
C ARG A 2 27.85 17.27 -28.48
N ARG A 3 27.91 16.17 -27.71
CA ARG A 3 27.88 16.00 -26.24
C ARG A 3 26.78 15.03 -25.75
N VAL A 4 26.85 13.76 -26.15
CA VAL A 4 26.09 12.68 -25.47
C VAL A 4 27.00 11.51 -25.04
N ARG A 5 28.32 11.57 -25.29
CA ARG A 5 29.22 10.42 -25.10
C ARG A 5 29.83 10.27 -23.69
N ALA A 6 29.44 11.10 -22.71
CA ALA A 6 30.02 11.07 -21.36
C ALA A 6 29.01 10.79 -20.23
N VAL A 7 27.69 10.78 -20.50
CA VAL A 7 26.66 10.60 -19.47
C VAL A 7 26.44 9.11 -19.15
N LEU A 8 26.58 8.25 -20.16
CA LEU A 8 26.38 6.80 -20.03
C LEU A 8 27.34 6.11 -19.04
N PRO A 9 28.67 6.35 -19.05
CA PRO A 9 29.56 5.67 -18.10
C PRO A 9 29.35 6.16 -16.65
N LEU A 10 28.98 7.42 -16.45
CA LEU A 10 28.77 7.98 -15.11
C LEU A 10 27.49 7.44 -14.46
N PHE A 11 26.44 7.26 -15.25
CA PHE A 11 25.16 6.69 -14.79
C PHE A 11 25.33 5.22 -14.36
N ILE A 12 26.08 4.43 -15.14
CA ILE A 12 26.39 3.04 -14.79
C ILE A 12 27.19 2.97 -13.48
N LEU A 13 28.17 3.86 -13.31
CA LEU A 13 28.97 3.93 -12.08
C LEU A 13 28.09 4.27 -10.85
N LEU A 14 27.14 5.18 -11.02
CA LEU A 14 26.20 5.57 -9.95
C LEU A 14 25.28 4.41 -9.56
N VAL A 15 24.75 3.67 -10.54
CA VAL A 15 23.91 2.47 -10.28
C VAL A 15 24.70 1.36 -9.57
N VAL A 16 25.95 1.12 -9.96
CA VAL A 16 26.81 0.09 -9.32
C VAL A 16 27.15 0.47 -7.88
N VAL A 17 27.45 1.75 -7.61
CA VAL A 17 27.72 2.23 -6.24
C VAL A 17 26.46 2.13 -5.37
N PHE A 18 25.29 2.49 -5.89
CA PHE A 18 24.04 2.42 -5.14
C PHE A 18 23.64 0.97 -4.81
N ALA A 19 23.83 0.04 -5.76
CA ALA A 19 23.58 -1.39 -5.54
C ALA A 19 24.55 -2.00 -4.52
N ALA A 20 25.83 -1.61 -4.56
CA ALA A 20 26.82 -2.06 -3.58
C ALA A 20 26.51 -1.55 -2.15
N TYR A 21 26.00 -0.33 -2.03
CA TYR A 21 25.60 0.27 -0.76
C TYR A 21 24.40 -0.46 -0.13
N PHE A 22 23.38 -0.80 -0.94
CA PHE A 22 22.22 -1.56 -0.47
C PHE A 22 22.58 -3.00 -0.06
N ALA A 23 23.55 -3.63 -0.74
CA ALA A 23 24.01 -4.96 -0.39
C ALA A 23 24.82 -4.99 0.92
N THR A 24 25.46 -3.88 1.31
CA THR A 24 26.25 -3.80 2.55
C THR A 24 25.40 -3.58 3.81
N CYS A 25 24.13 -3.21 3.70
CA CYS A 25 23.23 -3.13 4.85
C CYS A 25 22.73 -4.50 5.36
N CYS A 26 23.01 -5.60 4.63
CA CYS A 26 22.53 -6.94 4.98
C CYS A 26 23.59 -7.84 5.66
N GLN A 27 24.78 -7.33 5.98
CA GLN A 27 25.77 -8.08 6.75
C GLN A 27 25.94 -7.49 8.16
N PRO A 28 25.27 -8.04 9.18
CA PRO A 28 25.86 -8.05 10.51
C PRO A 28 27.00 -9.08 10.49
N VAL A 29 28.24 -8.60 10.36
CA VAL A 29 29.43 -9.40 10.63
C VAL A 29 29.37 -9.85 12.09
N LEU A 30 29.24 -11.17 12.26
CA LEU A 30 29.47 -11.91 13.49
C LEU A 30 30.77 -11.47 14.18
N LEU A 31 30.71 -11.15 15.48
CA LEU A 31 31.50 -11.85 16.52
C LEU A 31 31.16 -11.30 17.92
N VAL A 32 30.24 -11.93 18.67
CA VAL A 32 30.38 -12.17 20.13
C VAL A 32 29.47 -13.34 20.48
N ALA A 33 30.05 -14.37 21.08
CA ALA A 33 29.37 -15.58 21.52
C ALA A 33 28.43 -15.31 22.72
N ALA A 34 27.16 -15.67 22.58
CA ALA A 34 26.26 -16.02 23.68
C ALA A 34 25.17 -16.98 23.17
N PRO A 35 25.04 -18.21 23.71
CA PRO A 35 23.93 -19.11 23.38
C PRO A 35 22.79 -18.84 24.36
N SER A 36 21.82 -18.01 23.98
CA SER A 36 20.54 -17.87 24.69
C SER A 36 19.55 -17.23 23.74
N GLN A 37 18.57 -18.04 23.30
CA GLN A 37 17.19 -17.75 22.89
C GLN A 37 16.87 -16.27 22.54
N CYS A 38 16.19 -15.99 21.44
CA CYS A 38 14.75 -16.22 21.38
C CYS A 38 14.28 -16.06 19.94
N CYS A 39 13.38 -16.96 19.53
CA CYS A 39 12.26 -16.72 18.60
C CYS A 39 12.63 -16.05 17.26
N GLN A 40 12.40 -16.71 16.13
CA GLN A 40 11.10 -16.50 15.49
C GLN A 40 10.65 -17.73 14.73
N HIS A 41 9.67 -18.38 15.34
CA HIS A 41 8.57 -19.03 14.64
C HIS A 41 7.96 -18.05 13.63
N SER A 42 7.62 -18.57 12.45
CA SER A 42 6.69 -18.07 11.43
C SER A 42 6.17 -16.64 11.57
N ALA A 43 6.52 -15.80 10.60
CA ALA A 43 5.62 -14.76 10.12
C ALA A 43 5.41 -14.99 8.63
N SER A 44 4.40 -15.80 8.29
CA SER A 44 3.59 -15.50 7.11
C SER A 44 2.85 -14.21 7.47
N ALA A 45 3.56 -13.08 7.42
CA ALA A 45 2.95 -11.78 7.57
C ALA A 45 2.10 -11.58 6.33
N ASN A 46 0.82 -11.96 6.42
CA ASN A 46 -0.21 -11.16 5.80
C ASN A 46 0.07 -9.76 6.34
N SER A 47 0.73 -8.94 5.52
CA SER A 47 1.29 -7.68 5.97
C SER A 47 0.12 -6.73 6.13
N ALA A 48 -0.49 -6.75 7.32
CA ALA A 48 -1.64 -5.92 7.59
C ALA A 48 -1.17 -4.46 7.67
N SER A 49 -1.54 -3.64 6.68
CA SER A 49 -1.24 -2.22 6.67
C SER A 49 -2.28 -1.51 7.55
N ALA A 50 -1.95 -1.34 8.83
CA ALA A 50 -2.82 -0.61 9.75
C ALA A 50 -2.82 0.89 9.42
N LYS A 51 -4.00 1.44 9.13
CA LYS A 51 -4.22 2.87 8.98
C LYS A 51 -4.81 3.39 10.28
N GLY A 52 -3.93 3.92 11.13
CA GLY A 52 -4.34 4.59 12.36
C GLY A 52 -5.06 5.90 12.05
N GLY A 53 -6.32 6.01 12.47
CA GLY A 53 -7.17 7.19 12.25
C GLY A 53 -7.85 7.21 10.87
N ASP A 54 -8.41 8.36 10.52
CA ASP A 54 -9.14 8.52 9.26
C ASP A 54 -8.18 8.43 8.06
N TRP A 55 -8.49 7.54 7.12
CA TRP A 55 -7.76 7.39 5.88
C TRP A 55 -8.39 8.28 4.81
N VAL A 56 -7.68 9.36 4.43
CA VAL A 56 -8.14 10.28 3.39
C VAL A 56 -7.38 10.03 2.09
N VAL A 57 -8.09 9.64 1.03
CA VAL A 57 -7.53 9.43 -0.32
C VAL A 57 -7.81 10.66 -1.16
N THR A 58 -6.77 11.41 -1.52
CA THR A 58 -6.87 12.64 -2.34
C THR A 58 -6.40 12.47 -3.78
N GLY A 59 -5.74 11.36 -4.11
CA GLY A 59 -5.17 11.08 -5.43
C GLY A 59 -5.48 9.65 -5.87
N VAL A 60 -4.70 9.14 -6.82
CA VAL A 60 -4.82 7.74 -7.27
C VAL A 60 -3.97 6.85 -6.38
N GLU A 61 -4.63 5.93 -5.67
CA GLU A 61 -3.99 4.92 -4.82
C GLU A 61 -4.44 3.53 -5.26
N VAL A 62 -3.48 2.60 -5.30
CA VAL A 62 -3.72 1.18 -5.60
C VAL A 62 -3.10 0.35 -4.48
N ARG A 63 -3.90 -0.52 -3.86
CA ARG A 63 -3.48 -1.46 -2.83
C ARG A 63 -3.77 -2.87 -3.27
N GLU A 64 -2.79 -3.75 -3.13
CA GLU A 64 -2.89 -5.11 -3.67
C GLU A 64 -2.44 -6.17 -2.68
N ASN A 65 -3.17 -7.28 -2.62
CA ASN A 65 -2.82 -8.50 -1.86
C ASN A 65 -2.51 -8.23 -0.38
N GLU A 66 -3.18 -7.25 0.21
CA GLU A 66 -2.95 -6.86 1.60
C GLU A 66 -4.23 -6.81 2.42
N GLU A 67 -4.06 -6.93 3.73
CA GLU A 67 -5.11 -6.71 4.69
C GLU A 67 -4.96 -5.30 5.25
N ILE A 68 -6.00 -4.50 5.21
CA ILE A 68 -5.97 -3.10 5.64
C ILE A 68 -6.91 -2.98 6.82
N GLN A 69 -6.35 -2.68 7.98
CA GLN A 69 -7.12 -2.40 9.19
C GLN A 69 -7.39 -0.89 9.25
N LEU A 70 -8.67 -0.52 9.22
CA LEU A 70 -9.13 0.85 9.41
C LEU A 70 -9.75 1.01 10.79
N ASP A 71 -9.04 1.75 11.64
CA ASP A 71 -9.50 2.13 12.98
C ASP A 71 -10.29 3.46 12.98
N GLY A 72 -10.47 4.07 11.80
CA GLY A 72 -11.18 5.32 11.56
C GLY A 72 -12.01 5.28 10.27
N GLY A 73 -12.48 6.45 9.81
CA GLY A 73 -13.23 6.58 8.56
C GLY A 73 -12.35 6.49 7.31
N LEU A 74 -12.91 6.04 6.19
CA LEU A 74 -12.29 6.12 4.87
C LEU A 74 -12.96 7.25 4.08
N LEU A 75 -12.23 8.32 3.77
CA LEU A 75 -12.72 9.42 2.95
C LEU A 75 -11.98 9.47 1.62
N ILE A 76 -12.67 9.14 0.54
CA ILE A 76 -12.17 9.35 -0.82
C ILE A 76 -12.66 10.71 -1.28
N ARG A 77 -11.76 11.69 -1.38
CA ARG A 77 -12.05 13.06 -1.83
C ARG A 77 -12.39 13.11 -3.32
N SER A 78 -13.04 14.18 -3.73
CA SER A 78 -13.27 14.46 -5.16
C SER A 78 -11.95 14.55 -5.92
N GLY A 79 -11.83 13.78 -7.01
CA GLY A 79 -10.59 13.63 -7.78
C GLY A 79 -9.64 12.54 -7.25
N GLY A 80 -9.92 11.96 -6.08
CA GLY A 80 -9.25 10.77 -5.57
C GLY A 80 -9.81 9.49 -6.19
N SER A 81 -9.00 8.44 -6.24
CA SER A 81 -9.38 7.10 -6.70
C SER A 81 -8.62 6.06 -5.88
N LEU A 82 -9.34 5.14 -5.25
CA LEU A 82 -8.76 4.03 -4.53
C LEU A 82 -9.12 2.73 -5.25
N THR A 83 -8.10 1.98 -5.63
CA THR A 83 -8.26 0.62 -6.19
C THR A 83 -7.73 -0.40 -5.19
N LEU A 84 -8.58 -1.33 -4.81
CA LEU A 84 -8.24 -2.46 -3.93
C LEU A 84 -8.26 -3.74 -4.78
N VAL A 85 -7.12 -4.40 -4.93
CA VAL A 85 -6.99 -5.64 -5.73
C VAL A 85 -6.63 -6.79 -4.81
N ASN A 86 -7.52 -7.77 -4.67
CA ASN A 86 -7.30 -8.89 -3.75
C ASN A 86 -6.92 -8.42 -2.33
N ALA A 87 -7.46 -7.29 -1.90
CA ALA A 87 -7.21 -6.72 -0.59
C ALA A 87 -8.43 -6.92 0.31
N THR A 88 -8.17 -7.15 1.59
CA THR A 88 -9.21 -7.25 2.62
C THR A 88 -9.22 -5.95 3.41
N LEU A 89 -10.32 -5.21 3.36
CA LEU A 89 -10.50 -3.99 4.14
C LEU A 89 -11.32 -4.31 5.39
N ASN A 90 -10.69 -4.26 6.56
CA ASN A 90 -11.35 -4.51 7.85
C ASN A 90 -11.61 -3.18 8.55
N VAL A 91 -12.88 -2.84 8.76
CA VAL A 91 -13.29 -1.56 9.36
C VAL A 91 -13.80 -1.83 10.78
N SER A 92 -13.03 -1.38 11.78
CA SER A 92 -13.33 -1.57 13.20
C SER A 92 -14.04 -0.37 13.83
N GLY A 93 -14.00 0.81 13.22
CA GLY A 93 -14.75 1.98 13.69
C GLY A 93 -14.65 3.18 12.75
N GLY A 94 -15.72 3.47 12.01
CA GLY A 94 -15.80 4.64 11.11
C GLY A 94 -16.76 4.44 9.96
N ASP A 95 -16.98 5.51 9.19
CA ASP A 95 -17.79 5.50 7.96
C ASP A 95 -16.90 5.46 6.71
N ILE A 96 -17.44 4.91 5.62
CA ILE A 96 -16.80 4.98 4.29
C ILE A 96 -17.53 6.05 3.48
N THR A 97 -16.83 7.13 3.16
CA THR A 97 -17.35 8.29 2.44
C THR A 97 -16.61 8.49 1.13
N VAL A 98 -17.34 8.73 0.05
CA VAL A 98 -16.77 9.04 -1.26
C VAL A 98 -17.37 10.34 -1.77
N GLU A 99 -16.58 11.41 -1.74
CA GLU A 99 -16.97 12.72 -2.23
C GLU A 99 -16.82 12.76 -3.76
N GLY A 100 -17.89 12.46 -4.50
CA GLY A 100 -17.91 12.59 -5.96
C GLY A 100 -17.57 11.31 -6.74
N GLY A 101 -17.76 10.14 -6.14
CA GLY A 101 -17.73 8.85 -6.83
C GLY A 101 -19.13 8.36 -7.17
N GLY A 102 -19.30 7.84 -8.40
CA GLY A 102 -20.56 7.31 -8.92
C GLY A 102 -21.26 8.25 -9.90
N LEU A 103 -21.90 7.68 -10.92
CA LEU A 103 -22.94 8.42 -11.67
C LEU A 103 -24.07 8.73 -10.68
N PRO A 104 -24.76 9.89 -10.81
CA PRO A 104 -26.01 10.08 -10.09
C PRO A 104 -26.90 8.88 -10.43
N TYR A 105 -27.15 8.01 -9.44
CA TYR A 105 -28.21 7.03 -9.56
C TYR A 105 -29.46 7.84 -9.88
N PRO A 106 -30.13 7.63 -11.03
CA PRO A 106 -31.42 8.27 -11.23
C PRO A 106 -32.30 7.84 -10.06
N GLU A 107 -32.76 8.85 -9.34
CA GLU A 107 -33.71 8.79 -8.25
C GLU A 107 -34.77 7.71 -8.52
N GLN A 108 -34.83 6.71 -7.64
CA GLN A 108 -36.06 5.97 -7.28
C GLN A 108 -36.93 5.49 -8.46
N LEU A 109 -36.58 4.36 -9.08
CA LEU A 109 -37.67 3.45 -9.50
C LEU A 109 -38.16 2.71 -8.26
N HIS A 110 -39.06 3.39 -7.57
CA HIS A 110 -40.04 2.86 -6.65
C HIS A 110 -40.49 1.45 -7.07
N GLY A 111 -40.23 0.45 -6.22
CA GLY A 111 -41.00 -0.79 -6.22
C GLY A 111 -40.54 -1.91 -7.16
N LYS A 112 -39.31 -2.40 -7.02
CA LYS A 112 -39.05 -3.82 -7.29
C LYS A 112 -38.40 -4.47 -6.09
N ASN A 113 -39.25 -5.16 -5.32
CA ASN A 113 -38.88 -6.11 -4.29
C ASN A 113 -37.75 -6.99 -4.81
N CYS A 114 -36.58 -6.91 -4.16
CA CYS A 114 -35.54 -7.92 -4.29
C CYS A 114 -36.04 -9.21 -3.62
N LEU A 115 -36.96 -9.92 -4.29
CA LEU A 115 -37.22 -11.32 -3.99
C LEU A 115 -36.12 -12.13 -4.66
N PHE A 116 -35.21 -12.64 -3.84
CA PHE A 116 -34.27 -13.69 -4.23
C PHE A 116 -35.08 -14.98 -4.50
N PRO A 117 -34.83 -15.70 -5.62
CA PRO A 117 -35.33 -17.06 -5.79
C PRO A 117 -34.65 -18.04 -4.84
#